data_AF-A0A7K5H011-F1
#
_entry.id   AF-A0A7K5H011-F1
#
_cell.length_a   1.000
_cell.length_b   1.000
_cell.length_c   1.000
_cell.angle_alpha   90.00
_cell.angle_beta   90.00
_cell.angle_gamma   90.00
#
_symmetry.space_group_name_H-M   'P 1'
#
loop_
_entity.id
_entity.type
_entity.pdbx_description
1 polymer ?
#
loop_
_entity_poly.entity_id
_entity_poly.type
_entity_poly.pdbx_seq_one_letter_code
_entity_poly.pdbx_strand_id
1 'polypeptide(L)'
;GPANASAASTAPPRRALRPPLLGPVSPAPPAESGRPSAAACPEECGVPADAVLSPLREALDACRLTVQKQVCDDIGRRLTVLEDAWAQGKLSAPVRKRMSLLVQELQQQHWDGADEIHRSLMVDHVNEVSQWLVGVKRLIAEMRSRPAAATDGSTAAGPGQEDP
;
A
#
# COMPACT_ATOMS: atom_id res chain seq x y z
N GLY A 1 15.44 -49.35 30.39
CA GLY A 1 14.36 -49.60 29.42
C GLY A 1 13.07 -48.98 29.94
N PRO A 2 12.02 -48.80 29.12
CA PRO A 2 11.84 -49.16 27.70
C PRO A 2 11.78 -47.92 26.78
N ALA A 3 12.35 -47.97 25.57
CA ALA A 3 11.74 -48.35 24.28
C ALA A 3 10.73 -47.32 23.73
N ASN A 4 11.09 -46.66 22.63
CA ASN A 4 10.10 -46.45 21.57
C ASN A 4 10.79 -46.47 20.20
N ALA A 5 10.32 -47.40 19.38
CA ALA A 5 10.74 -47.65 18.02
C ALA A 5 9.87 -46.82 17.07
N SER A 6 10.45 -46.34 15.97
CA SER A 6 9.65 -46.21 14.76
C SER A 6 10.53 -46.44 13.54
N ALA A 7 10.37 -47.65 13.00
CA ALA A 7 10.93 -48.08 11.73
C ALA A 7 10.15 -47.37 10.61
N ALA A 8 10.86 -46.62 9.76
CA ALA A 8 10.29 -46.12 8.52
C ALA A 8 10.43 -47.20 7.44
N SER A 9 9.27 -47.65 6.97
CA SER A 9 9.07 -48.63 5.92
C SER A 9 9.44 -48.12 4.51
N THR A 10 9.75 -49.10 3.66
CA THR A 10 9.39 -49.18 2.22
C THR A 10 10.44 -48.76 1.18
N ALA A 11 11.08 -49.76 0.57
CA ALA A 11 11.70 -49.76 -0.77
C ALA A 11 10.62 -49.95 -1.87
N PRO A 12 10.88 -50.04 -3.21
CA PRO A 12 12.11 -49.91 -4.00
C PRO A 12 11.92 -48.98 -5.26
N PRO A 13 12.84 -48.92 -6.27
CA PRO A 13 12.93 -47.85 -7.26
C PRO A 13 12.09 -48.12 -8.53
N ARG A 14 11.57 -47.06 -9.17
CA ARG A 14 10.96 -47.17 -10.50
C ARG A 14 11.96 -46.71 -11.57
N ARG A 15 12.52 -47.71 -12.27
CA ARG A 15 13.26 -47.57 -13.52
C ARG A 15 12.32 -47.12 -14.66
N ALA A 16 12.99 -46.57 -15.67
CA ALA A 16 12.74 -46.73 -17.10
C ALA A 16 12.04 -45.58 -17.86
N LEU A 17 12.90 -44.83 -18.58
CA LEU A 17 12.94 -44.75 -20.05
C LEU A 17 11.76 -44.06 -20.76
N ARG A 18 12.01 -42.85 -21.25
CA ARG A 18 11.31 -42.28 -22.41
C ARG A 18 12.35 -41.72 -23.41
N PRO A 19 12.38 -42.19 -24.67
CA PRO A 19 13.27 -41.66 -25.72
C PRO A 19 12.76 -40.32 -26.31
N PRO A 20 13.61 -39.61 -27.08
CA PRO A 20 13.40 -38.24 -27.55
C PRO A 20 12.71 -38.19 -28.92
N LEU A 21 11.97 -37.12 -29.23
CA LEU A 21 11.61 -36.78 -30.61
C LEU A 21 11.80 -35.28 -30.85
N LEU A 22 12.89 -35.00 -31.57
CA LEU A 22 13.17 -33.75 -32.27
C LEU A 22 12.11 -33.56 -33.38
N GLY A 23 11.35 -32.47 -33.31
CA GLY A 23 10.52 -31.99 -34.41
C GLY A 23 11.08 -30.65 -34.92
N PRO A 24 11.49 -30.54 -36.19
CA PRO A 24 12.12 -29.34 -36.75
C PRO A 24 11.12 -28.22 -37.10
N VAL A 25 11.56 -26.99 -36.82
CA VAL A 25 11.36 -25.71 -37.52
C VAL A 25 10.16 -25.59 -38.47
N SER A 26 9.31 -24.60 -38.18
CA SER A 26 8.52 -23.90 -39.20
C SER A 26 8.91 -22.40 -39.20
N PRO A 27 9.24 -21.81 -40.37
CA PRO A 27 9.80 -20.47 -40.46
C PRO A 27 8.72 -19.37 -40.47
N ALA A 28 9.04 -18.23 -39.86
CA ALA A 28 8.38 -16.93 -40.09
C ALA A 28 8.58 -16.48 -41.55
N PRO A 29 7.78 -15.53 -42.13
CA PRO A 29 7.94 -14.08 -41.86
C PRO A 29 6.64 -13.24 -42.14
N PRO A 30 6.68 -11.89 -42.32
CA PRO A 30 7.24 -10.83 -41.48
C PRO A 30 6.26 -9.65 -41.21
N ALA A 31 6.74 -8.72 -40.36
CA ALA A 31 6.45 -7.29 -40.29
C ALA A 31 5.07 -6.83 -39.81
N GLU A 32 5.03 -6.12 -38.67
CA GLU A 32 4.88 -4.67 -38.69
C GLU A 32 5.13 -4.06 -37.29
N SER A 33 5.98 -3.03 -37.30
CA SER A 33 5.95 -1.82 -36.49
C SER A 33 5.46 -1.87 -35.03
N GLY A 34 6.35 -1.46 -34.13
CA GLY A 34 5.96 -0.58 -33.03
C GLY A 34 5.95 -1.19 -31.63
N ARG A 35 7.01 -0.82 -30.90
CA ARG A 35 7.12 -0.62 -29.45
C ARG A 35 8.05 -1.64 -28.79
N PRO A 36 9.13 -1.20 -28.11
CA PRO A 36 9.88 -2.09 -27.24
C PRO A 36 8.89 -2.60 -26.20
N SER A 37 8.69 -3.92 -26.25
CA SER A 37 8.05 -4.72 -25.23
C SER A 37 8.63 -4.27 -23.90
N ALA A 38 7.84 -3.48 -23.16
CA ALA A 38 8.09 -3.27 -21.75
C ALA A 38 8.19 -4.66 -21.17
N ALA A 39 9.40 -5.03 -20.75
CA ALA A 39 9.60 -6.15 -19.86
C ALA A 39 8.76 -5.83 -18.62
N ALA A 40 7.50 -6.25 -18.65
CA ALA A 40 6.68 -6.38 -17.47
C ALA A 40 7.34 -7.51 -16.69
N CYS A 41 8.31 -7.12 -15.86
CA CYS A 41 8.82 -7.96 -14.80
C CYS A 41 7.59 -8.46 -14.01
N PRO A 42 7.43 -9.79 -13.80
CA PRO A 42 6.41 -10.30 -12.93
C PRO A 42 6.61 -9.74 -11.53
N GLU A 43 5.75 -8.81 -11.15
CA GLU A 43 4.95 -8.88 -9.94
C GLU A 43 5.66 -9.56 -8.75
N GLU A 44 6.64 -8.89 -8.16
CA GLU A 44 6.81 -9.02 -6.72
C GLU A 44 5.70 -8.19 -6.10
N CYS A 45 4.68 -8.87 -5.57
CA CYS A 45 3.52 -8.31 -4.89
C CYS A 45 3.96 -7.39 -3.74
N GLY A 46 4.28 -6.16 -4.10
CA GLY A 46 4.76 -5.12 -3.23
C GLY A 46 4.00 -3.86 -3.61
N VAL A 47 3.32 -3.28 -2.63
CA VAL A 47 2.67 -1.98 -2.78
C VAL A 47 3.68 -1.00 -3.41
N PRO A 48 3.34 -0.34 -4.53
CA PRO A 48 4.21 0.68 -5.10
C PRO A 48 4.25 1.89 -4.17
N ALA A 49 5.45 2.45 -3.95
CA ALA A 49 5.64 3.60 -3.06
C ALA A 49 4.70 4.76 -3.44
N ASP A 50 4.52 4.99 -4.74
CA ASP A 50 3.69 6.06 -5.29
C ASP A 50 2.22 5.96 -4.84
N ALA A 51 1.66 4.76 -4.74
CA ALA A 51 0.27 4.58 -4.30
C ALA A 51 0.02 4.99 -2.84
N VAL A 52 1.08 5.08 -2.03
CA VAL A 52 1.01 5.52 -0.63
C VAL A 52 1.48 6.97 -0.49
N LEU A 53 2.58 7.31 -1.16
CA LEU A 53 3.20 8.64 -1.07
C LEU A 53 2.38 9.71 -1.79
N SER A 54 1.80 9.42 -2.95
CA SER A 54 1.03 10.40 -3.73
C SER A 54 -0.17 10.95 -2.94
N PRO A 55 -1.05 10.11 -2.34
CA PRO A 55 -2.17 10.61 -1.53
C PRO A 55 -1.72 11.33 -0.25
N LEU A 56 -0.62 10.89 0.38
CA LEU A 56 -0.08 11.56 1.57
C LEU A 56 0.45 12.97 1.24
N ARG A 57 1.10 13.13 0.09
CA ARG A 57 1.61 14.42 -0.37
C ARG A 57 0.47 15.36 -0.77
N GLU A 58 -0.57 14.83 -1.41
CA GLU A 58 -1.77 15.59 -1.74
C GLU A 58 -2.51 16.07 -0.48
N ALA A 59 -2.69 15.18 0.50
CA ALA A 59 -3.25 15.54 1.81
C ALA A 59 -2.41 16.60 2.53
N LEU A 60 -1.08 16.50 2.44
CA LEU A 60 -0.18 17.52 2.98
C LEU A 60 -0.39 18.88 2.30
N ASP A 61 -0.48 18.91 0.97
CA ASP A 61 -0.67 20.17 0.24
C ASP A 61 -2.02 20.81 0.57
N ALA A 62 -3.07 20.01 0.71
CA ALA A 62 -4.38 20.45 1.19
C ALA A 62 -4.33 21.03 2.62
N CYS A 63 -3.49 20.47 3.49
CA CYS A 63 -3.23 20.99 4.83
C CYS A 63 -2.39 22.28 4.82
N ARG A 64 -1.48 22.48 3.86
CA ARG A 64 -0.63 23.71 3.80
C ARG A 64 -1.44 25.00 3.70
N LEU A 65 -2.65 24.92 3.15
CA LEU A 65 -3.55 26.06 2.99
C LEU A 65 -4.25 26.47 4.29
N THR A 66 -4.38 25.55 5.26
CA THR A 66 -5.16 25.75 6.48
C THR A 66 -4.34 25.67 7.76
N VAL A 67 -3.18 25.00 7.72
CA VAL A 67 -2.34 24.70 8.89
C VAL A 67 -1.08 25.56 8.89
N GLN A 68 -0.47 25.76 10.07
CA GLN A 68 0.81 26.45 10.18
C GLN A 68 1.90 25.83 9.29
N LYS A 69 2.67 26.70 8.63
CA LYS A 69 3.77 26.31 7.74
C LYS A 69 4.76 25.35 8.41
N GLN A 70 5.03 25.54 9.70
CA GLN A 70 5.94 24.69 10.46
C GLN A 70 5.44 23.25 10.60
N VAL A 71 4.13 23.05 10.77
CA VAL A 71 3.54 21.71 10.86
C VAL A 71 3.63 21.01 9.52
N CYS A 72 3.31 21.71 8.42
CA CYS A 72 3.47 21.14 7.09
C CYS A 72 4.94 20.86 6.71
N ASP A 73 5.88 21.71 7.12
CA ASP A 73 7.31 21.47 6.89
C ASP A 73 7.79 20.22 7.66
N ASP A 74 7.37 20.07 8.92
CA ASP A 74 7.68 18.87 9.70
C ASP A 74 7.09 17.61 9.05
N ILE A 75 5.80 17.59 8.72
CA ILE A 75 5.17 16.44 8.06
C ILE A 75 5.87 16.15 6.71
N GLY A 76 6.23 17.18 5.95
CA GLY A 76 6.94 17.05 4.68
C GLY A 76 8.30 16.37 4.85
N ARG A 77 9.09 16.79 5.84
CA ARG A 77 10.36 16.12 6.17
C ARG A 77 10.13 14.66 6.57
N ARG A 78 9.08 14.36 7.33
CA ARG A 78 8.73 13.00 7.75
C ARG A 78 8.34 12.12 6.55
N LEU A 79 7.59 12.66 5.59
CA LEU A 79 7.28 11.96 4.34
C LEU A 79 8.53 11.70 3.49
N THR A 80 9.50 12.62 3.46
CA THR A 80 10.79 12.36 2.79
C THR A 80 11.55 11.20 3.46
N VAL A 81 11.54 11.11 4.80
CA VAL A 81 12.14 9.98 5.52
C VAL A 81 11.43 8.66 5.20
N LEU A 82 10.10 8.68 5.08
CA LEU A 82 9.32 7.52 4.64
C LEU A 82 9.69 7.08 3.21
N GLU A 83 9.78 8.02 2.27
CA GLU A 83 10.18 7.77 0.88
C GLU A 83 11.59 7.17 0.80
N ASP A 84 12.54 7.73 1.54
CA ASP A 84 13.91 7.23 1.63
C ASP A 84 13.96 5.80 2.21
N ALA A 85 13.23 5.54 3.30
CA ALA A 85 13.12 4.19 3.87
C ALA A 85 12.48 3.19 2.91
N TRP A 86 11.52 3.64 2.09
CA TRP A 86 10.88 2.81 1.06
C TRP A 86 11.83 2.51 -0.10
N ALA A 87 12.54 3.51 -0.61
CA ALA A 87 13.50 3.39 -1.69
C ALA A 87 14.70 2.53 -1.31
N GLN A 88 15.16 2.63 -0.05
CA GLN A 88 16.20 1.78 0.50
C GLN A 88 15.74 0.35 0.80
N GLY A 89 14.44 0.05 0.66
CA GLY A 89 13.87 -1.26 0.97
C GLY A 89 13.91 -1.60 2.46
N LYS A 90 14.07 -0.60 3.34
CA LYS A 90 14.06 -0.76 4.80
C LYS A 90 12.67 -1.06 5.36
N LEU A 91 11.62 -0.85 4.56
CA LEU A 91 10.24 -1.13 4.94
C LEU A 91 9.87 -2.57 4.62
N SER A 92 9.58 -3.32 5.69
CA SER A 92 9.07 -4.69 5.59
C SER A 92 7.76 -4.75 4.77
N ALA A 93 7.54 -5.85 4.05
CA ALA A 93 6.32 -6.10 3.30
C ALA A 93 5.01 -5.86 4.11
N PRO A 94 4.88 -6.32 5.38
CA PRO A 94 3.70 -6.00 6.20
C PRO A 94 3.52 -4.49 6.46
N VAL A 95 4.60 -3.73 6.63
CA VAL A 95 4.54 -2.28 6.83
C VAL A 95 4.03 -1.58 5.57
N ARG A 96 4.55 -1.96 4.40
CA ARG A 96 4.11 -1.42 3.10
C ARG A 96 2.62 -1.68 2.87
N LYS A 97 2.14 -2.89 3.15
CA LYS A 97 0.71 -3.26 3.05
C LYS A 97 -0.17 -2.47 4.01
N ARG A 98 0.23 -2.35 5.27
CA ARG A 98 -0.50 -1.57 6.28
C ARG A 98 -0.53 -0.08 5.94
N MET A 99 0.53 0.46 5.34
CA MET A 99 0.54 1.85 4.88
C MET A 99 -0.46 2.12 3.75
N SER A 100 -0.66 1.19 2.82
CA SER A 100 -1.75 1.31 1.84
C SER A 100 -3.11 1.39 2.50
N LEU A 101 -3.36 0.54 3.50
CA LEU A 101 -4.61 0.56 4.25
C LEU A 101 -4.77 1.88 5.01
N LEU A 102 -3.72 2.39 5.64
CA LEU A 102 -3.75 3.68 6.33
C LEU A 102 -4.13 4.82 5.38
N VAL A 103 -3.55 4.82 4.18
CA VAL A 103 -3.86 5.81 3.15
C VAL A 103 -5.28 5.64 2.60
N GLN A 104 -5.80 4.42 2.55
CA GLN A 104 -7.19 4.16 2.17
C GLN A 104 -8.17 4.66 3.25
N GLU A 105 -7.87 4.46 4.53
CA GLU A 105 -8.64 5.01 5.64
C GLU A 105 -8.56 6.54 5.68
N LEU A 106 -7.40 7.12 5.38
CA LEU A 106 -7.22 8.58 5.27
C LEU A 106 -8.16 9.19 4.21
N GLN A 107 -8.26 8.55 3.04
CA GLN A 107 -9.14 9.00 1.95
C GLN A 107 -10.63 8.83 2.31
N GLN A 108 -10.99 7.78 3.03
CA GLN A 108 -12.34 7.55 3.53
C GLN A 108 -12.69 8.41 4.76
N GLN A 109 -11.75 9.25 5.23
CA GLN A 109 -11.87 10.02 6.47
C GLN A 109 -12.16 9.15 7.71
N HIS A 110 -11.76 7.87 7.65
CA HIS A 110 -11.87 6.92 8.76
C HIS A 110 -10.67 7.06 9.70
N TRP A 111 -10.73 8.06 10.57
CA TRP A 111 -9.64 8.35 11.51
C TRP A 111 -9.43 7.23 12.53
N ASP A 112 -10.50 6.55 12.97
CA ASP A 112 -10.42 5.42 13.90
C ASP A 112 -9.71 4.20 13.28
N GLY A 113 -10.03 3.86 12.03
CA GLY A 113 -9.34 2.79 11.31
C GLY A 113 -7.85 3.10 11.10
N ALA A 114 -7.52 4.35 10.81
CA ALA A 114 -6.14 4.80 10.73
C ALA A 114 -5.39 4.71 12.09
N ASP A 115 -6.05 4.99 13.23
CA ASP A 115 -5.45 4.85 14.57
C ASP A 115 -5.22 3.38 14.95
N GLU A 116 -6.10 2.47 14.54
CA GLU A 116 -5.92 1.02 14.75
C GLU A 116 -4.72 0.49 13.97
N ILE A 117 -4.60 0.86 12.69
CA ILE A 117 -3.44 0.51 11.86
C ILE A 117 -2.15 1.10 12.46
N HIS A 118 -2.21 2.34 12.93
CA HIS A 118 -1.12 2.99 13.64
C HIS A 118 -0.70 2.22 14.90
N ARG A 119 -1.64 1.79 15.76
CA ARG A 119 -1.34 0.96 16.94
C ARG A 119 -0.70 -0.36 16.55
N SER A 120 -1.25 -1.07 15.56
CA SER A 120 -0.67 -2.34 15.10
C SER A 120 0.75 -2.15 14.56
N LEU A 121 1.01 -1.09 13.80
CA LEU A 121 2.35 -0.74 13.32
C LEU A 121 3.32 -0.40 14.46
N MET A 122 2.86 0.33 15.48
CA MET A 122 3.67 0.65 16.66
C MET A 122 3.96 -0.56 17.56
N VAL A 123 3.14 -1.61 17.52
CA VAL A 123 3.40 -2.83 18.31
C VAL A 123 4.37 -3.75 17.58
N ASP A 124 4.16 -3.97 16.28
CA ASP A 124 4.92 -4.97 15.53
C ASP A 124 6.23 -4.42 14.93
N HIS A 125 6.25 -3.15 14.47
CA HIS A 125 7.32 -2.61 13.63
C HIS A 125 7.72 -1.17 14.01
N VAL A 126 7.73 -0.85 15.32
CA VAL A 126 8.01 0.52 15.82
C VAL A 126 9.34 1.10 15.34
N ASN A 127 10.37 0.27 15.21
CA ASN A 127 11.72 0.70 14.83
C ASN A 127 11.76 1.26 13.40
N GLU A 128 10.90 0.76 12.50
CA GLU A 128 10.81 1.20 11.11
C GLU A 128 9.88 2.42 10.95
N VAL A 129 8.79 2.47 11.72
CA VAL A 129 7.71 3.45 11.51
C VAL A 129 7.79 4.69 12.40
N SER A 130 8.34 4.59 13.61
CA SER A 130 8.31 5.67 14.61
C SER A 130 8.93 6.99 14.14
N GLN A 131 9.90 6.94 13.24
CA GLN A 131 10.61 8.13 12.74
C GLN A 131 9.75 9.06 11.88
N TRP A 132 8.77 8.54 11.16
CA TRP A 132 7.93 9.29 10.21
C TRP A 132 6.43 9.19 10.54
N LEU A 133 6.00 8.13 11.20
CA LEU A 133 4.60 7.86 11.51
C LEU A 133 3.99 8.91 12.45
N VAL A 134 4.79 9.55 13.31
CA VAL A 134 4.33 10.68 14.14
C VAL A 134 3.90 11.89 13.30
N GLY A 135 4.58 12.13 12.16
CA GLY A 135 4.18 13.15 11.19
C GLY A 135 2.89 12.79 10.48
N VAL A 136 2.74 11.51 10.11
CA VAL A 136 1.48 10.99 9.51
C VAL A 136 0.32 11.09 10.50
N LYS A 137 0.53 10.79 11.78
CA LYS A 137 -0.51 10.95 12.82
C LYS A 137 -0.90 12.41 13.00
N ARG A 138 0.07 13.32 12.93
CA ARG A 138 -0.21 14.76 12.94
C ARG A 138 -1.03 15.15 11.70
N LEU A 139 -0.65 14.68 10.51
CA LEU A 139 -1.39 14.92 9.27
C LEU A 139 -2.85 14.47 9.38
N ILE A 140 -3.11 13.27 9.92
CA ILE A 140 -4.46 12.74 10.18
C ILE A 140 -5.23 13.68 11.13
N ALA A 141 -4.61 14.11 12.23
CA ALA A 141 -5.26 15.00 13.20
C ALA A 141 -5.59 16.38 12.60
N GLU A 142 -4.72 16.93 11.74
CA GLU A 142 -4.97 18.19 11.04
C GLU A 142 -6.09 18.02 9.99
N MET A 143 -6.09 16.93 9.22
CA MET A 143 -7.14 16.62 8.24
C MET A 143 -8.51 16.43 8.91
N ARG A 144 -8.56 15.79 10.10
CA ARG A 144 -9.77 15.70 10.93
C ARG A 144 -10.24 17.06 11.45
N SER A 145 -9.28 17.94 11.75
CA SER A 145 -9.57 19.27 12.32
C SER A 145 -9.95 20.29 11.25
N ARG A 146 -9.77 19.98 9.95
CA ARG A 146 -10.38 20.76 8.89
C ARG A 146 -11.91 20.69 9.10
N PRO A 147 -12.61 21.81 9.19
CA PRO A 147 -14.06 21.77 9.07
C PRO A 147 -14.34 21.13 7.72
N ALA A 148 -15.03 19.98 7.70
CA ALA A 148 -15.53 19.38 6.47
C ALA A 148 -16.38 20.45 5.80
N ALA A 149 -15.79 21.18 4.85
CA ALA A 149 -16.49 22.20 4.11
C ALA A 149 -17.69 21.50 3.49
N ALA A 150 -18.86 21.93 3.95
CA ALA A 150 -20.17 21.37 3.65
C ALA A 150 -20.19 20.74 2.25
N THR A 151 -20.44 19.44 2.22
CA THR A 151 -21.11 18.84 1.07
C THR A 151 -22.40 19.65 0.92
N ASP A 152 -22.36 20.60 -0.02
CA ASP A 152 -23.50 21.30 -0.55
C ASP A 152 -24.40 20.24 -1.19
N GLY A 153 -25.26 19.64 -0.36
CA GLY A 153 -26.36 18.80 -0.78
C GLY A 153 -27.45 19.68 -1.36
N SER A 154 -27.16 20.36 -2.47
CA SER A 154 -28.17 20.92 -3.34
C SER A 154 -28.90 19.76 -4.03
N THR A 155 -30.02 19.33 -3.43
CA THR A 155 -31.14 18.75 -4.17
C THR A 155 -32.39 19.48 -3.72
N ALA A 156 -32.80 20.42 -4.57
CA ALA A 156 -34.07 21.11 -4.53
C ALA A 156 -35.25 20.13 -4.65
N ALA A 157 -36.23 20.23 -3.74
CA ALA A 157 -37.67 19.98 -3.92
C ALA A 157 -38.35 20.03 -2.54
N GLY A 158 -39.29 20.92 -2.19
CA GLY A 158 -39.92 22.07 -2.84
C GLY A 158 -40.68 22.87 -1.74
N PRO A 159 -41.12 24.11 -2.00
CA PRO A 159 -41.89 24.88 -1.02
C PRO A 159 -43.34 24.41 -1.03
N GLY A 160 -43.84 23.97 0.13
CA GLY A 160 -45.26 23.77 0.35
C GLY A 160 -45.48 23.39 1.80
N GLN A 161 -46.37 23.99 2.57
CA GLN A 161 -47.34 25.05 2.29
C GLN A 161 -47.75 25.50 3.69
N GLU A 162 -47.60 26.80 3.98
CA GLU A 162 -48.16 27.40 5.18
C GLU A 162 -49.59 27.87 4.88
N ASP A 163 -50.42 27.74 5.93
CA ASP A 163 -51.66 28.48 6.21
C ASP A 163 -53.01 27.91 5.68
N PRO A 164 -54.12 28.17 6.37
CA PRO A 164 -54.42 28.02 7.81
C PRO A 164 -55.58 27.05 8.12
#